data_AF-A0A4Q4DG77-F1
#
_entry.id   AF-A0A4Q4DG77-F1
#
_cell.length_a   1.000
_cell.length_b   1.000
_cell.length_c   1.000
_cell.angle_alpha   90.00
_cell.angle_beta   90.00
_cell.angle_gamma   90.00
#
_symmetry.space_group_name_H-M   'P 1'
#
loop_
_entity.id
_entity.type
_entity.pdbx_description
1 polymer ?
#
loop_
_entity_poly.entity_id
_entity_poly.type
_entity_poly.pdbx_seq_one_letter_code
_entity_poly.pdbx_strand_id
1 'polypeptide(L)'
;MGLRRVVESVPYVGERLLIRGPIIALDYGHPDCLLRLPDPGPRWRAHLTRGGMTCITLGLDAMPLGASRDAIDTYIRRSAVAGRALVGATGVRTRW
;
A
#
# COMPACT_ATOMS: atom_id res chain seq x y z
N MET A 1 -8.23 -2.22 -11.53
CA MET A 1 -7.45 -2.22 -10.27
C MET A 1 -7.64 -3.56 -9.58
N GLY A 2 -6.56 -4.30 -9.29
CA GLY A 2 -6.65 -5.63 -8.64
C GLY A 2 -6.91 -5.58 -7.13
N LEU A 3 -7.05 -4.37 -6.58
CA LEU A 3 -7.35 -4.17 -5.16
C LEU A 3 -8.82 -4.50 -4.93
N ARG A 4 -9.09 -5.37 -3.94
CA ARG A 4 -10.46 -5.76 -3.58
C ARG A 4 -10.89 -5.06 -2.29
N ARG A 5 -12.20 -4.96 -2.10
CA ARG A 5 -12.82 -4.51 -0.84
C ARG A 5 -12.24 -5.33 0.31
N VAL A 6 -12.12 -4.74 1.49
CA VAL A 6 -11.68 -5.47 2.70
C VAL A 6 -12.69 -6.60 2.98
N VAL A 7 -12.33 -7.81 2.55
CA VAL A 7 -12.93 -9.08 2.99
C VAL A 7 -11.93 -9.74 3.95
N GLU A 8 -12.38 -10.74 4.72
CA GLU A 8 -11.64 -11.41 5.81
C GLU A 8 -10.18 -11.78 5.47
N SER A 9 -9.84 -11.92 4.18
CA SER A 9 -8.48 -12.10 3.67
C SER A 9 -8.01 -10.91 2.83
N VAL A 10 -6.77 -10.47 3.08
CA VAL A 10 -6.08 -9.47 2.23
C VAL A 10 -5.73 -10.11 0.87
N PRO A 11 -6.22 -9.57 -0.27
CA PRO A 11 -5.97 -10.18 -1.57
C PRO A 11 -4.51 -9.98 -1.97
N TYR A 12 -3.87 -11.02 -2.50
CA TYR A 12 -2.60 -10.87 -3.19
C TYR A 12 -2.82 -10.15 -4.53
N VAL A 13 -2.14 -9.02 -4.74
CA VAL A 13 -2.28 -8.20 -5.94
C VAL A 13 -1.11 -8.33 -6.92
N GLY A 14 -0.19 -9.26 -6.69
CA GLY A 14 1.02 -9.42 -7.49
C GLY A 14 2.20 -8.60 -6.97
N GLU A 15 3.34 -8.72 -7.64
CA GLU A 15 4.54 -7.92 -7.36
C GLU A 15 4.41 -6.51 -7.96
N ARG A 16 3.82 -5.61 -7.18
CA ARG A 16 3.51 -4.24 -7.62
C ARG A 16 4.39 -3.15 -7.02
N LEU A 17 5.34 -3.52 -6.15
CA LEU A 17 6.28 -2.56 -5.60
C LEU A 17 7.51 -2.42 -6.49
N LEU A 18 7.89 -1.16 -6.70
CA LEU A 18 9.01 -0.75 -7.51
C LEU A 18 9.99 -0.03 -6.59
N ILE A 19 11.23 -0.54 -6.50
CA ILE A 19 12.30 0.08 -5.71
C ILE A 19 13.35 0.62 -6.67
N ARG A 20 13.58 1.93 -6.63
CA ARG A 20 14.62 2.63 -7.42
C ARG A 20 15.33 3.65 -6.54
N GLY A 21 16.57 3.39 -6.17
CA GLY A 21 17.33 4.27 -5.29
C GLY A 21 16.60 4.48 -3.96
N PRO A 22 16.27 5.71 -3.52
CA PRO A 22 15.50 5.98 -2.31
C PRO A 22 13.97 5.88 -2.51
N ILE A 23 13.50 5.75 -3.75
CA ILE A 23 12.08 5.78 -4.08
C ILE A 23 11.49 4.38 -3.99
N ILE A 24 10.34 4.29 -3.33
CA ILE A 24 9.47 3.11 -3.35
C ILE A 24 8.13 3.57 -3.91
N ALA A 25 7.65 2.90 -4.95
CA ALA A 25 6.40 3.22 -5.60
C ALA A 25 5.53 1.98 -5.78
N LEU A 26 4.22 2.17 -5.68
CA LEU A 26 3.20 1.18 -5.96
C LEU A 26 2.65 1.41 -7.36
N ASP A 27 2.76 0.40 -8.20
CA ASP A 27 2.01 0.29 -9.45
C ASP A 27 0.58 -0.16 -9.13
N TYR A 28 -0.37 0.78 -9.13
CA TYR A 28 -1.77 0.48 -8.87
C TYR A 28 -2.57 0.15 -10.16
N GLY A 29 -1.88 0.04 -11.29
CA GLY A 29 -2.45 -0.29 -12.60
C GLY A 29 -2.91 0.91 -13.43
N HIS A 30 -2.45 2.11 -13.10
CA HIS A 30 -2.61 3.28 -13.98
C HIS A 30 -1.52 3.25 -15.06
N PRO A 31 -1.85 3.54 -16.35
CA PRO A 31 -0.89 3.42 -17.44
C PRO A 31 0.35 4.31 -17.26
N ASP A 32 0.14 5.54 -16.80
CA ASP A 32 1.19 6.57 -16.78
C ASP A 32 1.61 7.01 -15.38
N CYS A 33 1.04 6.42 -14.32
CA CYS A 33 1.21 6.94 -12.96
C CYS A 33 1.49 5.84 -11.95
N LEU A 34 2.43 6.13 -11.05
CA LEU A 34 2.75 5.30 -9.90
C LEU A 34 2.45 6.08 -8.62
N LEU A 35 2.05 5.38 -7.57
CA LEU A 35 1.85 5.98 -6.26
C LEU A 35 3.13 5.87 -5.44
N ARG A 36 3.79 7.01 -5.17
CA ARG A 36 4.96 7.03 -4.28
C ARG A 36 4.52 6.70 -2.85
N LEU A 37 5.18 5.74 -2.23
CA LEU A 37 4.98 5.42 -0.82
C LEU A 37 5.91 6.29 0.04
N PRO A 38 5.45 6.75 1.21
CA PRO A 38 6.35 7.31 2.21
C PRO A 38 7.36 6.25 2.62
N ASP A 39 8.62 6.63 2.84
CA ASP A 39 9.67 5.68 3.24
C ASP A 39 9.38 5.17 4.66
N PRO A 40 9.04 3.89 4.84
CA PRO A 40 8.76 3.33 6.16
C PRO A 40 10.04 2.88 6.89
N GLY A 41 11.21 3.19 6.33
CA GLY A 41 12.51 3.04 6.96
C GLY A 41 13.27 1.77 6.56
N PRO A 42 14.52 1.62 7.05
CA PRO A 42 15.48 0.64 6.56
C PRO A 42 15.06 -0.81 6.82
N ARG A 43 14.34 -1.10 7.91
CA ARG A 43 13.86 -2.46 8.22
C ARG A 43 12.82 -2.96 7.22
N TRP A 44 11.85 -2.12 6.89
CA TRP A 44 10.80 -2.47 5.93
C TRP A 44 11.39 -2.60 4.52
N ARG A 45 12.30 -1.69 4.16
CA ARG A 45 13.07 -1.81 2.92
C ARG A 45 13.84 -3.13 2.86
N ALA A 46 14.58 -3.49 3.90
CA ALA A 46 15.33 -4.75 3.95
C ALA A 46 14.42 -5.98 3.83
N HIS A 47 13.25 -5.95 4.48
CA HIS A 47 12.22 -6.99 4.36
C HIS A 47 11.77 -7.15 2.90
N LEU A 48 11.41 -6.05 2.24
CA LEU A 48 10.97 -6.07 0.86
C LEU A 48 12.07 -6.53 -0.11
N THR A 49 13.30 -6.04 0.05
CA THR A 49 14.42 -6.42 -0.83
C THR A 49 14.81 -7.89 -0.70
N ARG A 50 14.44 -8.55 0.40
CA ARG A 50 14.63 -9.99 0.62
C ARG A 50 13.48 -10.85 0.08
N GLY A 51 12.55 -10.27 -0.69
CA GLY A 51 11.37 -10.96 -1.20
C GLY A 51 10.18 -10.98 -0.24
N GLY A 52 10.24 -10.19 0.84
CA GLY A 52 9.16 -10.08 1.79
C GLY A 52 7.90 -9.45 1.19
N MET A 53 6.75 -9.96 1.62
CA MET A 53 5.43 -9.44 1.27
C MET A 53 5.01 -8.35 2.24
N THR A 54 4.24 -7.37 1.77
CA THR A 54 3.65 -6.32 2.62
C THR A 54 2.19 -6.06 2.27
N CYS A 55 1.41 -5.65 3.26
CA CYS A 55 0.03 -5.23 3.07
C CYS A 55 -0.01 -3.72 2.89
N ILE A 56 -0.65 -3.25 1.83
CA ILE A 56 -0.92 -1.83 1.61
C ILE A 56 -2.42 -1.60 1.63
N THR A 57 -2.82 -0.57 2.37
CA THR A 57 -4.17 -0.02 2.36
C THR A 57 -4.14 1.36 1.74
N LEU A 58 -4.94 1.57 0.70
CA LEU A 58 -5.19 2.87 0.08
C LEU A 58 -6.56 3.36 0.51
N GLY A 59 -6.60 4.42 1.29
CA GLY A 59 -7.82 5.13 1.57
C GLY A 59 -8.11 6.18 0.49
N LEU A 60 -9.37 6.30 0.09
CA LEU A 60 -9.82 7.21 -0.97
C LEU A 60 -10.33 8.54 -0.43
N ASP A 61 -10.30 8.72 0.90
CA ASP A 61 -10.72 9.92 1.59
C ASP A 61 -9.54 10.74 2.07
N ALA A 62 -9.69 12.06 2.12
CA ALA A 62 -8.65 12.93 2.65
C ALA A 62 -8.35 12.59 4.11
N MET A 63 -7.06 12.50 4.43
CA MET A 63 -6.55 12.41 5.80
C MET A 63 -5.70 13.65 6.06
N PRO A 64 -5.92 14.38 7.17
CA PRO A 64 -5.02 15.44 7.58
C PRO A 64 -3.59 14.93 7.78
N LEU A 65 -2.61 15.75 7.36
CA LEU A 65 -1.21 15.48 7.66
C LEU A 65 -0.98 15.52 9.17
N GLY A 66 -0.09 14.66 9.67
CA GLY A 66 0.21 14.59 11.10
C GLY A 66 -0.90 13.98 11.95
N ALA A 67 -1.87 13.28 11.35
CA ALA A 67 -2.88 12.52 12.08
C ALA A 67 -2.24 11.56 13.10
N SER A 68 -2.80 11.52 14.31
CA SER A 68 -2.39 10.56 15.32
C SER A 68 -2.68 9.12 14.88
N ARG A 69 -2.04 8.15 15.54
CA ARG A 69 -2.29 6.74 15.29
C ARG A 69 -3.78 6.37 15.46
N ASP A 70 -4.42 6.87 16.51
CA ASP A 70 -5.84 6.61 16.76
C ASP A 70 -6.75 7.22 15.69
N ALA A 71 -6.39 8.40 15.17
CA ALA A 71 -7.09 9.02 14.06
C ALA A 71 -6.92 8.21 12.77
N ILE A 72 -5.73 7.66 12.52
CA ILE A 72 -5.45 6.77 11.39
C ILE A 72 -6.29 5.48 11.51
N ASP A 73 -6.31 4.84 12.68
CA ASP A 73 -7.07 3.61 12.91
C ASP A 73 -8.58 3.85 12.75
N THR A 74 -9.08 4.98 13.26
CA THR A 74 -10.47 5.41 13.10
C THR A 74 -10.81 5.65 11.62
N TYR A 75 -9.93 6.34 10.89
CA TYR A 75 -10.08 6.56 9.46
C TYR A 75 -10.13 5.24 8.70
N ILE A 76 -9.18 4.32 8.93
CA ILE A 76 -9.12 3.03 8.23
C ILE A 76 -10.43 2.27 8.44
N ARG A 77 -10.94 2.22 9.68
CA ARG A 77 -12.19 1.53 10.01
C ARG A 77 -13.38 2.13 9.27
N ARG A 78 -13.53 3.47 9.32
CA ARG A 78 -14.64 4.15 8.62
C ARG A 78 -14.57 3.97 7.11
N SER A 79 -13.38 4.15 6.53
CA SER A 79 -13.17 4.00 5.08
C SER A 79 -13.40 2.56 4.63
N ALA A 80 -13.03 1.56 5.44
CA ALA A 80 -13.32 0.15 5.16
C ALA A 80 -14.84 -0.12 5.13
N VAL A 81 -15.58 0.32 6.15
CA VAL A 81 -17.05 0.18 6.21
C VAL A 81 -17.71 0.87 5.01
N ALA A 82 -17.26 2.06 4.66
CA ALA A 82 -17.77 2.82 3.52
C ALA A 82 -17.38 2.24 2.14
N GLY A 83 -16.54 1.20 2.08
CA GLY A 83 -16.01 0.67 0.82
C GLY A 83 -15.03 1.61 0.11
N ARG A 84 -14.45 2.56 0.85
CA ARG A 84 -13.50 3.58 0.40
C ARG A 84 -12.06 3.31 0.87
N ALA A 85 -11.80 2.09 1.33
CA ALA A 85 -10.47 1.56 1.54
C ALA A 85 -10.24 0.35 0.63
N LEU A 86 -9.14 0.40 -0.11
CA LEU A 86 -8.66 -0.66 -0.99
C LEU A 86 -7.45 -1.33 -0.31
N VAL A 87 -7.44 -2.65 -0.22
CA VAL A 87 -6.34 -3.38 0.45
C VAL A 87 -5.73 -4.41 -0.49
N GLY A 88 -4.42 -4.66 -0.34
CA GLY A 88 -3.73 -5.72 -1.07
C GLY A 88 -2.36 -6.08 -0.49
N ALA A 89 -2.03 -7.36 -0.55
CA ALA A 89 -0.71 -7.88 -0.28
C ALA A 89 0.12 -7.84 -1.56
N THR A 90 1.31 -7.24 -1.50
CA THR A 90 2.20 -7.02 -2.64
C THR A 90 3.66 -7.24 -2.24
N GLY A 91 4.51 -7.53 -3.23
CA GLY A 91 5.95 -7.67 -3.10
C GLY A 91 6.68 -6.80 -4.12
N VAL A 92 8.02 -6.80 -4.04
CA VAL A 92 8.88 -6.09 -5.00
C VAL A 92 8.90 -6.84 -6.32
N ARG A 93 8.71 -6.12 -7.43
CA ARG A 93 8.88 -6.64 -8.78
C ARG A 93 10.35 -6.85 -9.06
N THR A 94 10.76 -8.12 -9.12
CA THR A 94 12.17 -8.52 -9.23
C THR A 94 12.73 -8.44 -10.66
N ARG A 95 11.86 -8.42 -11.68
CA ARG A 95 12.26 -8.37 -13.10
C ARG A 95 11.57 -7.20 -13.81
N TRP A 96 12.37 -6.46 -14.58
CA TRP A 96 11.96 -5.39 -15.49
C TRP A 96 12.53 -5.70 -16.87
#